data_AF-A0A955EEW0-F1
#
_entry.id   AF-A0A955EEW0-F1
#
_cell.length_a   1.000
_cell.length_b   1.000
_cell.length_c   1.000
_cell.angle_alpha   90.00
_cell.angle_beta   90.00
_cell.angle_gamma   90.00
#
_symmetry.space_group_name_H-M   'P 1'
#
loop_
_entity.id
_entity.type
_entity.pdbx_description
1 polymer ?
#
loop_
_entity_poly.entity_id
_entity_poly.type
_entity_poly.pdbx_seq_one_letter_code
_entity_poly.pdbx_strand_id
1 'polypeptide(L)'
;MKDLKYLIRLISSEDHDISRDELVELIKETGTDRYDPDRKQVFDHFYGKHNVHFFAEKTDSDDYESLLQESITRLPERTKGDRGKAVFPDIAIVYDAAKCEMIMNVYDDHEASDCFRFKGNPRDALVEVRKLSTIGG
;
A
#
# COMPACT_ATOMS: atom_id res chain seq x y z
N MET A 1 6.39 22.48 1.57
CA MET A 1 5.65 21.20 1.62
C MET A 1 5.48 20.86 3.07
N LYS A 2 4.26 20.46 3.50
CA LYS A 2 4.10 19.93 4.85
C LYS A 2 4.77 18.55 4.90
N ASP A 3 5.40 18.25 6.03
CA ASP A 3 6.04 16.95 6.24
C ASP A 3 4.97 15.86 6.26
N LEU A 4 5.08 14.89 5.35
CA LEU A 4 4.20 13.72 5.33
C LEU A 4 4.37 12.96 6.64
N LYS A 5 3.25 12.51 7.22
CA LYS A 5 3.24 11.77 8.48
C LYS A 5 3.01 10.29 8.26
N TYR A 6 1.99 9.95 7.47
CA TYR A 6 1.63 8.56 7.21
C TYR A 6 1.49 8.24 5.72
N LEU A 7 1.75 6.98 5.41
CA LEU A 7 1.49 6.36 4.11
C LEU A 7 0.49 5.23 4.30
N ILE A 8 -0.60 5.24 3.52
CA ILE A 8 -1.70 4.30 3.65
C ILE A 8 -1.72 3.39 2.43
N ARG A 9 -1.45 2.11 2.63
CA ARG A 9 -1.52 1.06 1.62
C ARG A 9 -2.76 0.22 1.87
N LEU A 10 -3.55 0.04 0.81
CA LEU A 10 -4.69 -0.86 0.81
C LEU A 10 -4.36 -2.09 -0.04
N ILE A 11 -4.61 -3.27 0.49
CA ILE A 11 -4.47 -4.54 -0.23
C ILE A 11 -5.71 -5.40 -0.03
N SER A 12 -5.91 -6.33 -0.95
CA SER A 12 -6.93 -7.36 -0.85
C SER A 12 -6.23 -8.70 -0.64
N SER A 13 -6.63 -9.45 0.38
CA SER A 13 -6.12 -10.80 0.60
C SER A 13 -6.40 -11.74 -0.58
N GLU A 14 -7.38 -11.45 -1.43
CA GLU A 14 -7.66 -12.18 -2.67
C GLU A 14 -6.53 -12.09 -3.71
N ASP A 15 -5.62 -11.11 -3.57
CA ASP A 15 -4.42 -10.98 -4.41
C ASP A 15 -3.20 -11.75 -3.82
N HIS A 16 -3.43 -12.61 -2.83
CA HIS A 16 -2.41 -13.39 -2.12
C HIS A 16 -2.83 -14.86 -1.96
N ASP A 17 -1.85 -15.77 -1.92
CA ASP A 17 -2.08 -17.22 -1.83
C ASP A 17 -2.25 -17.75 -0.39
N ILE A 18 -2.27 -16.85 0.59
CA ILE A 18 -2.43 -17.15 2.02
C ILE A 18 -3.68 -16.49 2.56
N SER A 19 -4.20 -16.98 3.69
CA SER A 19 -5.41 -16.40 4.28
C SER A 19 -5.19 -14.96 4.74
N ARG A 20 -6.26 -14.17 4.82
CA ARG A 20 -6.23 -12.80 5.33
C ARG A 20 -5.57 -12.70 6.71
N ASP A 21 -5.88 -13.64 7.61
CA ASP A 21 -5.33 -13.63 8.97
C ASP A 21 -3.83 -13.95 8.98
N GLU A 22 -3.39 -14.94 8.20
CA GLU A 22 -1.97 -15.24 8.02
C GLU A 22 -1.21 -14.06 7.39
N LEU A 23 -1.81 -13.41 6.39
CA LEU A 23 -1.22 -12.23 5.74
C LEU A 23 -1.05 -11.07 6.72
N VAL A 24 -2.04 -10.83 7.57
CA VAL A 24 -1.95 -9.78 8.60
C VAL A 24 -0.84 -10.09 9.60
N GLU A 25 -0.75 -11.32 10.10
CA GLU A 25 0.33 -11.70 11.02
C GLU A 25 1.71 -11.59 10.35
N LEU A 26 1.83 -12.02 9.10
CA LEU A 26 3.06 -11.85 8.33
C LEU A 26 3.46 -10.39 8.18
N ILE A 27 2.50 -9.50 7.88
CA ILE A 27 2.77 -8.06 7.78
C ILE A 27 3.19 -7.50 9.14
N LYS A 28 2.60 -7.93 10.25
CA LYS A 28 3.05 -7.53 11.60
C LYS A 28 4.49 -7.98 11.89
N GLU A 29 4.87 -9.17 11.42
CA GLU A 29 6.19 -9.73 11.65
C GLU A 29 7.27 -9.09 10.77
N THR A 30 6.97 -8.85 9.51
CA THR A 30 7.94 -8.44 8.48
C THR A 30 7.86 -6.95 8.13
N GLY A 31 6.73 -6.31 8.39
CA GLY A 31 6.41 -4.95 7.95
C GLY A 31 6.01 -4.85 6.47
N THR A 32 5.74 -5.95 5.77
CA THR A 32 5.39 -5.89 4.34
C THR A 32 4.55 -7.09 3.90
N ASP A 33 3.74 -6.90 2.86
CA ASP A 33 2.96 -7.96 2.21
C ASP A 33 3.75 -8.73 1.12
N ARG A 34 5.05 -8.43 0.97
CA ARG A 34 5.96 -9.05 -0.01
C ARG A 34 6.72 -10.24 0.57
N TYR A 35 5.99 -11.30 0.89
CA TYR A 35 6.57 -12.54 1.44
C TYR A 35 7.15 -13.48 0.40
N ASP A 36 6.62 -13.44 -0.82
CA ASP A 36 7.03 -14.29 -1.93
C ASP A 36 7.74 -13.44 -2.99
N PRO A 37 9.06 -13.63 -3.22
CA PRO A 37 9.80 -12.93 -4.26
C PRO A 37 9.38 -13.35 -5.69
N ASP A 38 8.77 -14.51 -5.86
CA ASP A 38 8.35 -15.07 -7.16
C ASP A 38 6.87 -14.75 -7.49
N ARG A 39 6.12 -14.20 -6.54
CA ARG A 39 4.71 -13.81 -6.75
C ARG A 39 4.62 -12.68 -7.77
N LYS A 40 4.01 -12.99 -8.92
CA LYS A 40 3.80 -12.03 -9.99
C LYS A 40 2.85 -10.91 -9.56
N GLN A 41 3.32 -9.67 -9.59
CA GLN A 41 2.49 -8.49 -9.41
C GLN A 41 2.20 -7.82 -10.76
N VAL A 42 1.05 -7.14 -10.81
CA VAL A 42 0.58 -6.37 -12.00
C VAL A 42 1.66 -5.39 -12.51
N PHE A 43 2.54 -4.93 -11.62
CA PHE A 43 3.59 -3.95 -11.93
C PHE A 43 5.02 -4.46 -11.67
N ASP A 44 5.29 -5.77 -11.75
CA ASP A 44 6.62 -6.33 -11.44
C ASP A 44 7.77 -5.65 -12.17
N HIS A 45 7.60 -5.38 -13.46
CA HIS A 45 8.61 -4.69 -14.26
C HIS A 45 8.93 -3.31 -13.68
N PHE A 46 7.90 -2.61 -13.19
CA PHE A 46 8.03 -1.28 -12.60
C PHE A 46 8.69 -1.34 -11.21
N TYR A 47 8.26 -2.27 -10.35
CA TYR A 47 8.85 -2.48 -9.03
C TYR A 47 10.35 -2.77 -9.11
N GLY A 48 10.76 -3.67 -9.99
CA GLY A 48 12.17 -4.02 -10.18
C GLY A 48 12.99 -2.89 -10.81
N LYS A 49 12.44 -2.23 -11.84
CA LYS A 49 13.15 -1.18 -12.57
C LYS A 49 13.40 0.07 -11.73
N HIS A 50 12.45 0.45 -10.88
CA HIS A 50 12.51 1.71 -10.11
C HIS A 50 12.82 1.51 -8.63
N ASN A 51 13.11 0.27 -8.21
CA ASN A 51 13.33 -0.11 -6.82
C ASN A 51 12.19 0.39 -5.90
N VAL A 52 10.96 0.23 -6.38
CA VAL A 52 9.74 0.55 -5.63
C VAL A 52 9.40 -0.65 -4.78
N HIS A 53 9.03 -0.42 -3.52
CA HIS A 53 8.58 -1.48 -2.63
C HIS A 53 7.06 -1.56 -2.60
N PHE A 54 6.37 -0.41 -2.58
CA PHE A 54 4.91 -0.35 -2.50
C PHE A 54 4.34 0.96 -3.05
N PHE A 55 3.03 0.96 -3.28
CA PHE A 55 2.22 2.13 -3.58
C PHE A 55 1.35 2.51 -2.37
N ALA A 56 1.17 3.80 -2.11
CA ALA A 56 0.38 4.29 -0.97
C ALA A 56 -0.20 5.70 -1.19
N GLU A 57 -1.33 5.95 -0.53
CA GLU A 57 -1.86 7.30 -0.32
C GLU A 57 -1.06 8.02 0.77
N LYS A 58 -0.96 9.35 0.67
CA LYS A 58 -0.13 10.20 1.53
C LYS A 58 -0.98 11.10 2.41
N THR A 59 -0.59 11.30 3.66
CA THR A 59 -1.24 12.28 4.54
C THR A 59 -0.27 12.91 5.53
N ASP A 60 -0.49 14.19 5.82
CA ASP A 60 0.13 14.96 6.90
C ASP A 60 -0.73 15.00 8.18
N SER A 61 -1.95 14.44 8.12
CA SER A 61 -2.94 14.46 9.20
C SER A 61 -2.77 13.26 10.16
N ASP A 62 -2.97 13.52 11.45
CA ASP A 62 -3.15 12.47 12.48
C ASP A 62 -4.50 11.77 12.39
N ASP A 63 -5.53 12.48 11.91
CA ASP A 63 -6.82 11.88 11.60
C ASP A 63 -6.82 11.48 10.13
N TYR A 64 -6.35 10.26 9.85
CA TYR A 64 -6.32 9.68 8.51
C TYR A 64 -7.53 8.81 8.19
N GLU A 65 -8.51 8.72 9.09
CA GLU A 65 -9.67 7.84 8.92
C GLU A 65 -10.54 8.25 7.73
N SER A 66 -10.74 9.55 7.53
CA SER A 66 -11.49 10.05 6.37
C SER A 66 -10.82 9.68 5.05
N LEU A 67 -9.49 9.81 4.98
CA LEU A 67 -8.70 9.42 3.80
C LEU A 67 -8.76 7.91 3.58
N LEU A 68 -8.68 7.10 4.64
CA LEU A 68 -8.84 5.66 4.53
C LEU A 68 -10.21 5.30 3.92
N GLN A 69 -11.31 5.82 4.46
CA GLN A 69 -12.65 5.49 3.99
C GLN A 69 -12.86 5.89 2.52
N GLU A 70 -12.37 7.06 2.13
CA GLU A 70 -12.36 7.51 0.73
C GLU A 70 -11.55 6.56 -0.15
N SER A 71 -10.37 6.14 0.32
CA SER A 71 -9.48 5.24 -0.42
C SER A 71 -10.06 3.83 -0.58
N ILE A 72 -10.71 3.30 0.46
CA ILE A 72 -11.43 2.01 0.41
C ILE A 72 -12.53 2.06 -0.66
N THR A 73 -13.27 3.17 -0.71
CA THR A 73 -14.37 3.35 -1.67
C THR A 73 -13.85 3.47 -3.11
N ARG A 74 -12.70 4.12 -3.31
CA ARG A 74 -12.12 4.37 -4.65
C ARG A 74 -11.31 3.21 -5.22
N LEU A 75 -10.72 2.36 -4.39
CA LEU A 75 -9.82 1.30 -4.86
C LEU A 75 -10.47 0.35 -5.89
N PRO A 76 -11.73 -0.09 -5.73
CA PRO A 76 -12.39 -0.95 -6.71
C PRO A 76 -12.51 -0.30 -8.09
N GLU A 77 -12.79 1.00 -8.15
CA GLU A 77 -12.91 1.74 -9.41
C GLU A 77 -11.55 1.89 -10.11
N ARG A 78 -10.51 2.22 -9.35
CA ARG A 78 -9.13 2.35 -9.87
C ARG A 78 -8.61 1.03 -10.41
N THR A 79 -8.75 -0.04 -9.62
CA THR A 79 -8.28 -1.38 -10.00
C THR A 79 -9.04 -1.97 -11.18
N LYS A 80 -10.31 -1.59 -11.39
CA LYS A 80 -11.04 -1.93 -12.62
C LYS A 80 -10.39 -1.32 -13.87
N GLY A 81 -9.89 -0.09 -13.78
CA GLY A 81 -9.14 0.56 -14.85
C GLY A 81 -7.80 -0.12 -15.14
N ASP A 82 -7.01 -0.37 -14.09
CA ASP A 82 -5.63 -0.84 -14.23
C ASP A 82 -5.51 -2.37 -14.44
N ARG A 83 -6.40 -3.14 -13.83
CA ARG A 83 -6.33 -4.62 -13.74
C ARG A 83 -7.46 -5.32 -14.48
N GLY A 84 -8.42 -4.57 -15.03
CA GLY A 84 -9.61 -5.11 -15.69
C GLY A 84 -10.63 -5.77 -14.75
N LYS A 85 -10.39 -5.75 -13.44
CA LYS A 85 -11.33 -6.25 -12.41
C LYS A 85 -11.31 -5.33 -11.19
N ALA A 86 -12.48 -5.16 -10.57
CA ALA A 86 -12.60 -4.43 -9.31
C ALA A 86 -12.00 -5.28 -8.18
N VAL A 87 -11.07 -4.68 -7.42
CA VAL A 87 -10.44 -5.29 -6.24
C VAL A 87 -10.90 -4.52 -5.02
N PHE A 88 -11.47 -5.25 -4.06
CA PHE A 88 -11.96 -4.70 -2.80
C PHE A 88 -10.91 -4.93 -1.71
N PRO A 89 -10.42 -3.86 -1.05
CA PRO A 89 -9.42 -4.03 -0.01
C PRO A 89 -10.07 -4.54 1.27
N ASP A 90 -9.41 -5.49 1.92
CA ASP A 90 -9.81 -6.05 3.21
C ASP A 90 -8.71 -5.91 4.28
N ILE A 91 -7.57 -5.31 3.92
CA ILE A 91 -6.46 -4.98 4.80
C ILE A 91 -5.98 -3.57 4.49
N ALA A 92 -5.76 -2.78 5.54
CA ALA A 92 -5.03 -1.51 5.46
C ALA A 92 -3.73 -1.60 6.24
N ILE A 93 -2.66 -1.07 5.66
CA ILE A 93 -1.34 -0.96 6.25
C ILE A 93 -0.96 0.51 6.31
N VAL A 94 -0.57 0.98 7.49
CA VAL A 94 -0.15 2.35 7.73
C VAL A 94 1.33 2.35 8.05
N TYR A 95 2.10 3.15 7.32
CA TYR A 95 3.53 3.32 7.53
C TYR A 95 3.86 4.75 7.99
N ASP A 96 4.91 4.88 8.79
CA ASP A 96 5.57 6.15 9.10
C ASP A 96 6.29 6.66 7.84
N ALA A 97 5.83 7.80 7.34
CA ALA A 97 6.37 8.40 6.12
C ALA A 97 7.85 8.81 6.28
N ALA A 98 8.32 9.15 7.49
CA ALA A 98 9.72 9.51 7.72
C ALA A 98 10.67 8.33 7.50
N LYS A 99 10.19 7.09 7.67
CA LYS A 99 10.93 5.84 7.45
C LYS A 99 10.90 5.36 6.00
N CYS A 100 10.21 6.09 5.14
CA CYS A 100 10.05 5.78 3.72
C CYS A 100 10.67 6.88 2.85
N GLU A 101 11.03 6.51 1.63
CA GLU A 101 11.50 7.41 0.60
C GLU A 101 10.52 7.35 -0.58
N MET A 102 10.05 8.51 -1.01
CA MET A 102 9.21 8.62 -2.20
C MET A 102 10.09 8.43 -3.44
N ILE A 103 9.67 7.52 -4.31
CA ILE A 103 10.34 7.31 -5.58
C ILE A 103 9.57 8.09 -6.63
N MET A 104 10.21 9.09 -7.23
CA MET A 104 9.61 9.85 -8.31
C MET A 104 9.31 8.90 -9.46
N ASN A 105 8.03 8.80 -9.83
CA ASN A 105 7.62 7.98 -10.93
C ASN A 105 8.09 8.65 -12.22
N VAL A 106 8.79 7.91 -13.08
CA VAL A 106 9.51 8.46 -14.26
C VAL A 106 8.57 8.61 -15.46
N TYR A 107 7.26 8.46 -15.26
CA TYR A 107 6.29 8.42 -16.36
C TYR A 107 5.84 9.77 -16.87
N ASP A 108 5.98 10.85 -16.09
CA ASP A 108 5.77 12.22 -16.55
C ASP A 108 6.34 13.14 -15.46
N ASP A 109 6.79 14.35 -15.80
CA ASP A 109 7.35 15.38 -14.92
C ASP A 109 6.37 15.92 -13.86
N HIS A 110 5.62 15.04 -13.18
CA HIS A 110 4.67 15.36 -12.14
C HIS A 110 5.33 15.35 -10.76
N GLU A 111 5.12 16.43 -10.00
CA GLU A 111 5.66 16.64 -8.66
C GLU A 111 5.11 15.66 -7.59
N ALA A 112 4.20 14.75 -7.95
CA ALA A 112 3.56 13.82 -7.03
C ALA A 112 3.66 12.38 -7.52
N SER A 113 4.31 11.53 -6.72
CA SER A 113 4.34 10.08 -6.89
C SER A 113 3.66 9.38 -5.72
N ASP A 114 3.02 8.24 -5.98
CA ASP A 114 2.47 7.31 -4.99
C ASP A 114 3.39 6.12 -4.71
N CYS A 115 4.59 6.11 -5.30
CA CYS A 115 5.58 5.04 -5.18
C CYS A 115 6.53 5.29 -4.01
N PHE A 116 6.78 4.26 -3.20
CA PHE A 116 7.65 4.35 -2.04
C PHE A 116 8.57 3.15 -1.90
N ARG A 117 9.71 3.39 -1.27
CA ARG A 117 10.60 2.36 -0.73
C ARG A 117 10.89 2.60 0.75
N PHE A 118 11.22 1.54 1.46
CA PHE A 118 11.65 1.62 2.85
C PHE A 118 13.12 2.07 2.90
N LYS A 119 13.46 2.98 3.83
CA LYS A 119 14.86 3.40 4.06
C LYS A 119 15.69 2.34 4.81
N GLY A 120 15.03 1.34 5.39
CA GLY A 120 15.61 0.29 6.21
C GLY A 120 14.68 -0.92 6.33
N ASN A 121 14.64 -1.54 7.51
CA ASN A 121 13.76 -2.68 7.75
C ASN A 121 12.28 -2.23 7.65
N PRO A 122 11.44 -2.89 6.82
CA PRO A 122 10.03 -2.52 6.67
C PRO A 122 9.26 -2.49 7.99
N ARG A 123 9.60 -3.40 8.92
CA ARG A 123 8.97 -3.47 10.24
C ARG A 123 9.13 -2.17 11.04
N ASP A 124 10.26 -1.48 10.88
CA ASP A 124 10.52 -0.22 11.58
C ASP A 124 9.64 0.93 11.07
N ALA A 125 9.08 0.80 9.86
CA ALA A 125 8.16 1.76 9.27
C ALA A 125 6.69 1.44 9.59
N LEU A 126 6.36 0.21 10.00
CA LEU A 126 4.99 -0.21 10.27
C LEU A 126 4.43 0.51 11.51
N VAL A 127 3.39 1.31 11.30
CA VAL A 127 2.62 1.95 12.38
C VAL A 127 1.44 1.07 12.78
N GLU A 128 0.69 0.60 11.78
CA GLU A 128 -0.53 -0.19 12.00
C GLU A 128 -0.76 -1.14 10.82
N VAL A 129 -1.31 -2.31 11.10
CA VAL A 129 -2.00 -3.13 10.11
C VAL A 129 -3.35 -3.55 10.68
N ARG A 130 -4.41 -3.30 9.92
CA ARG A 130 -5.79 -3.56 10.34
C ARG A 130 -6.57 -4.33 9.29
N LYS A 131 -7.41 -5.23 9.78
CA LYS A 131 -8.45 -5.87 8.98
C LYS A 131 -9.58 -4.88 8.75
N LEU A 132 -10.02 -4.75 7.53
CA LEU A 132 -11.17 -3.94 7.17
C LEU A 132 -12.41 -4.83 7.21
N SER A 133 -13.47 -4.30 7.81
CA SER A 133 -14.79 -4.90 7.66
C SER A 133 -15.18 -4.77 6.20
N THR A 134 -15.52 -5.87 5.54
CA THR A 134 -16.20 -5.81 4.24
C THR A 134 -17.40 -4.90 4.43
N ILE A 135 -17.44 -3.78 3.71
CA ILE A 135 -18.64 -2.95 3.63
C ILE A 135 -19.68 -3.86 2.99
N GLY A 136 -20.57 -4.41 3.81
CA GLY A 136 -21.63 -5.29 3.35
C GLY A 136 -22.47 -4.53 2.34
N GLY A 137 -22.47 -5.01 1.10
CA GLY A 137 -23.54 -4.74 0.15
C GLY A 137 -24.80 -5.51 0.55
#